data_AF-A0A3P6QVJ2-F1
#
_entry.id   AF-A0A3P6QVJ2-F1
#
_cell.length_a   1.000
_cell.length_b   1.000
_cell.length_c   1.000
_cell.angle_alpha   90.00
_cell.angle_beta   90.00
_cell.angle_gamma   90.00
#
_symmetry.space_group_name_H-M   'P 1'
#
loop_
_entity.id
_entity.type
_entity.pdbx_description
1 polymer ?
#
loop_
_entity_poly.entity_id
_entity_poly.type
_entity_poly.pdbx_seq_one_letter_code
_entity_poly.pdbx_strand_id
1 'polypeptide(L)'
;MVSSAEGQADVLLAAQNGRLGGDLKLNRLSVRLHRSAIPNMDPSSIEQLTPLAKTFIGPQLSQALKKGVPFPLKDSITFVEPQLKTRDGYIELATDFVLNENALRRKIRETFADIHI
;
A
#
# COMPACT_ATOMS: atom_id res chain seq x y z
N MET A 1 -4.15 -3.98 -26.83
CA MET A 1 -3.90 -2.54 -26.62
C MET A 1 -2.66 -2.42 -25.76
N VAL A 2 -1.77 -1.46 -26.03
CA VAL A 2 -0.58 -1.20 -25.20
C VAL A 2 -0.65 0.25 -24.74
N SER A 3 -0.71 0.48 -23.43
CA SER A 3 -0.75 1.81 -22.83
C SER A 3 0.21 1.89 -21.64
N SER A 4 0.61 3.10 -21.29
CA SER A 4 1.34 3.40 -20.06
C SER A 4 0.60 4.47 -19.27
N ALA A 5 0.75 4.44 -17.95
CA ALA A 5 0.20 5.45 -17.06
C ALA A 5 1.28 5.95 -16.10
N GLU A 6 1.41 7.25 -15.98
CA GLU A 6 2.28 7.93 -15.03
C GLU A 6 1.43 8.75 -14.07
N GLY A 7 1.73 8.66 -12.78
CA GLY A 7 0.95 9.32 -11.73
C GLY A 7 1.84 10.02 -10.73
N GLN A 8 1.35 11.13 -10.19
CA GLN A 8 1.92 11.81 -9.04
C GLN A 8 0.85 11.93 -7.98
N ALA A 9 1.15 11.50 -6.75
CA ALA A 9 0.23 11.52 -5.65
C ALA A 9 0.92 11.93 -4.35
N ASP A 10 0.17 12.61 -3.49
CA ASP A 10 0.57 12.79 -2.09
C ASP A 10 0.03 11.61 -1.28
N VAL A 11 0.86 11.06 -0.41
CA VAL A 11 0.53 9.92 0.44
C VAL A 11 0.67 10.33 1.89
N LEU A 12 -0.41 10.14 2.65
CA LEU A 12 -0.40 10.26 4.10
C LEU A 12 -0.44 8.85 4.69
N LEU A 13 0.53 8.49 5.51
CA LEU A 13 0.57 7.18 6.15
C LEU A 13 0.06 7.25 7.58
N ALA A 14 -0.60 6.19 8.02
CA ALA A 14 -1.14 6.07 9.37
C ALA A 14 -0.93 4.66 9.91
N ALA A 15 -0.63 4.57 11.20
CA ALA A 15 -0.49 3.32 11.95
C ALA A 15 -1.66 3.23 12.94
N GLN A 16 -2.66 2.40 12.62
CA GLN A 16 -3.87 2.28 13.45
C GLN A 16 -4.40 0.85 13.41
N ASN A 17 -4.98 0.40 14.52
CA ASN A 17 -5.65 -0.91 14.61
C ASN A 17 -4.77 -2.09 14.17
N GLY A 18 -3.46 -2.05 14.49
CA GLY A 18 -2.51 -3.09 14.11
C GLY A 18 -2.18 -3.15 12.62
N ARG A 19 -2.43 -2.06 11.87
CA ARG A 19 -2.19 -1.97 10.43
C ARG A 19 -1.42 -0.70 10.07
N LEU A 20 -0.54 -0.82 9.07
CA LEU A 20 0.05 0.29 8.35
C LEU A 20 -0.83 0.59 7.14
N GLY A 21 -1.58 1.68 7.20
CA GLY A 21 -2.41 2.15 6.11
C GLY A 21 -2.10 3.60 5.76
N GLY A 22 -3.04 4.25 5.10
CA GLY A 22 -2.91 5.64 4.75
C GLY A 22 -4.04 6.16 3.89
N ASP A 23 -3.90 7.40 3.46
CA ASP A 23 -4.73 8.02 2.45
C ASP A 23 -3.85 8.52 1.30
N LEU A 24 -4.44 8.60 0.11
CA LEU A 24 -3.77 9.00 -1.11
C LEU A 24 -4.59 10.08 -1.81
N LYS A 25 -3.91 11.16 -2.22
CA LYS A 25 -4.46 12.16 -3.12
C LYS A 25 -3.70 12.14 -4.43
N LEU A 26 -4.35 11.62 -5.48
CA LEU A 26 -3.79 11.66 -6.83
C LEU A 26 -3.83 13.11 -7.32
N ASN A 27 -2.66 13.67 -7.65
CA ASN A 27 -2.52 15.06 -8.12
C ASN A 27 -2.48 15.12 -9.64
N ARG A 28 -1.71 14.21 -10.25
CA ARG A 28 -1.61 14.08 -11.70
C ARG A 28 -1.73 12.62 -12.10
N LEU A 29 -2.40 12.39 -13.21
CA LEU A 29 -2.41 11.14 -13.95
C LEU A 29 -2.17 11.50 -15.41
N SER A 30 -1.36 10.73 -16.11
CA SER A 30 -1.08 10.90 -17.54
C SER A 30 -1.11 9.50 -18.15
N VAL A 31 -2.05 9.26 -19.07
CA VAL A 31 -2.21 7.95 -19.73
C VAL A 31 -1.86 8.11 -21.19
N ARG A 32 -0.87 7.35 -21.67
CA ARG A 32 -0.46 7.34 -23.07
C ARG A 32 -0.82 6.02 -23.72
N LEU A 33 -1.43 6.08 -24.89
CA LEU A 33 -1.74 4.93 -25.71
C LEU A 33 -0.62 4.72 -26.76
N HIS A 34 0.09 3.59 -26.70
CA HIS A 34 1.18 3.28 -27.62
C HIS A 34 0.70 2.51 -28.85
N ARG A 35 -0.23 1.57 -28.66
CA ARG A 35 -0.84 0.78 -29.74
C ARG A 35 -2.28 0.45 -29.45
N SER A 36 -3.15 0.64 -30.44
CA SER A 36 -4.54 0.20 -30.42
C SER A 36 -4.77 -0.89 -31.45
N ALA A 37 -5.61 -1.87 -31.12
CA ALA A 37 -6.16 -2.80 -32.10
C ALA A 37 -7.45 -2.27 -32.75
N ILE A 38 -7.94 -1.12 -32.25
CA ILE A 38 -9.11 -0.42 -32.78
C ILE A 38 -8.64 0.48 -33.92
N PRO A 39 -9.08 0.23 -35.17
CA PRO A 39 -8.72 1.05 -36.32
C PRO A 39 -9.13 2.51 -36.10
N ASN A 40 -8.31 3.45 -36.60
CA ASN A 40 -8.58 4.90 -36.57
C ASN A 40 -8.72 5.52 -35.17
N MET A 41 -8.29 4.82 -34.11
CA MET A 41 -8.27 5.42 -32.77
C MET A 41 -7.03 6.30 -32.62
N ASP A 42 -7.23 7.62 -32.49
CA ASP A 42 -6.16 8.56 -32.19
C ASP A 42 -5.68 8.37 -30.74
N PRO A 43 -4.39 8.07 -30.51
CA PRO A 43 -3.79 8.03 -29.19
C PRO A 43 -4.07 9.25 -28.30
N SER A 44 -4.18 10.45 -28.89
CA SER A 44 -4.44 11.68 -28.16
C SER A 44 -5.85 11.73 -27.54
N SER A 45 -6.80 10.99 -28.11
CA SER A 45 -8.18 10.92 -27.61
C SER A 45 -8.27 10.24 -26.24
N ILE A 46 -7.38 9.29 -25.95
CA ILE A 46 -7.31 8.63 -24.63
C ILE A 46 -6.70 9.58 -23.59
N GLU A 47 -5.72 10.39 -23.99
CA GLU A 47 -5.09 11.38 -23.09
C GLU A 47 -6.14 12.35 -22.54
N GLN A 48 -7.12 12.75 -23.36
CA GLN A 48 -8.24 13.62 -22.95
C GLN A 48 -9.15 13.00 -21.89
N LEU A 49 -9.23 11.66 -21.80
CA LEU A 49 -10.01 10.97 -20.77
C LEU A 49 -9.26 10.87 -19.43
N THR A 50 -7.98 11.21 -19.40
CA THR A 50 -7.15 11.08 -18.20
C THR A 50 -7.67 11.85 -16.98
N PRO A 51 -8.12 13.12 -17.11
CA PRO A 51 -8.71 13.86 -15.98
C PRO A 51 -9.95 13.16 -15.41
N LEU A 52 -10.75 12.53 -16.27
CA LEU A 52 -11.92 11.76 -15.85
C LEU A 52 -11.51 10.45 -15.15
N ALA A 53 -10.54 9.73 -15.71
CA ALA A 53 -10.00 8.51 -15.11
C ALA A 53 -9.45 8.76 -13.69
N LYS A 54 -8.78 9.90 -13.47
CA LYS A 54 -8.31 10.34 -12.15
C LYS A 54 -9.43 10.39 -11.11
N THR A 55 -10.62 10.88 -11.48
CA THR A 55 -11.79 10.99 -10.60
C THR A 55 -12.29 9.64 -10.10
N PHE A 56 -12.15 8.58 -10.90
CA PHE A 56 -12.58 7.22 -10.53
C PHE A 56 -11.47 6.41 -9.86
N ILE A 57 -10.23 6.52 -10.35
CA ILE A 57 -9.09 5.74 -9.86
C ILE A 57 -8.60 6.25 -8.50
N GLY A 58 -8.56 7.57 -8.29
CA GLY A 58 -8.09 8.18 -7.05
C GLY A 58 -8.79 7.63 -5.80
N PRO A 59 -10.14 7.64 -5.74
CA PRO A 59 -10.89 7.06 -4.62
C PRO A 59 -10.62 5.57 -4.39
N GLN A 60 -10.47 4.78 -5.46
CA GLN A 60 -10.19 3.35 -5.33
C GLN A 60 -8.80 3.09 -4.75
N LEU A 61 -7.78 3.84 -5.19
CA LEU A 61 -6.43 3.78 -4.63
C LEU A 61 -6.40 4.22 -3.16
N SER A 62 -7.08 5.32 -2.84
CA SER A 62 -7.26 5.80 -1.45
C SER A 62 -7.91 4.71 -0.59
N GLN A 63 -8.99 4.10 -1.05
CA GLN A 63 -9.69 3.05 -0.32
C GLN A 63 -8.83 1.80 -0.13
N ALA A 64 -8.05 1.41 -1.13
CA ALA A 64 -7.09 0.32 -1.02
C ALA A 64 -6.00 0.62 0.02
N LEU A 65 -5.45 1.83 0.02
CA LEU A 65 -4.45 2.25 0.98
C LEU A 65 -5.00 2.35 2.42
N LYS A 66 -6.27 2.78 2.57
CA LYS A 66 -7.00 2.80 3.85
C LYS A 66 -7.16 1.42 4.46
N LYS A 67 -7.33 0.37 3.65
CA LYS A 67 -7.32 -1.02 4.15
C LYS A 67 -5.99 -1.36 4.81
N GLY A 68 -4.89 -0.83 4.30
CA GLY A 68 -3.55 -1.02 4.84
C GLY A 68 -3.08 -2.47 4.87
N VAL A 69 -1.86 -2.68 5.34
CA VAL A 69 -1.26 -3.99 5.57
C VAL A 69 -1.15 -4.23 7.08
N PRO A 70 -1.39 -5.47 7.56
CA PRO A 70 -1.18 -5.77 8.98
C PRO A 70 0.28 -5.60 9.37
N PHE A 71 0.54 -5.22 10.61
CA PHE A 71 1.89 -5.23 11.15
C PHE A 71 2.49 -6.63 11.15
N PRO A 72 3.83 -6.75 11.01
CA PRO A 72 4.50 -8.01 11.18
C PRO A 72 4.22 -8.55 12.59
N LEU A 73 4.15 -9.88 12.71
CA LEU A 73 3.94 -10.57 14.00
C LEU A 73 2.64 -10.18 14.74
N LYS A 74 1.62 -9.65 14.06
CA LYS A 74 0.32 -9.27 14.67
C LYS A 74 -0.35 -10.34 15.55
N ASP A 75 -0.04 -11.62 15.34
CA ASP A 75 -0.60 -12.74 16.12
C ASP A 75 0.20 -13.03 17.40
N SER A 76 1.44 -12.52 17.48
CA SER A 76 2.38 -12.73 18.57
C SER A 76 2.69 -11.45 19.35
N ILE A 77 2.45 -10.28 18.76
CA ILE A 77 2.77 -8.97 19.30
C ILE A 77 1.62 -8.02 19.03
N THR A 78 1.16 -7.33 20.08
CA THR A 78 0.21 -6.22 19.99
C THR A 78 0.96 -4.91 20.13
N PHE A 79 0.86 -4.05 19.12
CA PHE A 79 1.49 -2.74 19.08
C PHE A 79 0.66 -1.75 19.91
N VAL A 80 1.32 -1.00 20.80
CA VAL A 80 0.72 -0.01 21.69
C VAL A 80 1.15 1.38 21.24
N GLU A 81 0.15 2.24 20.99
CA GLU A 81 0.31 3.63 20.56
C GLU A 81 1.36 3.83 19.44
N PRO A 82 1.21 3.16 18.29
CA PRO A 82 2.18 3.27 17.22
C PRO A 82 2.19 4.67 16.60
N GLN A 83 3.38 5.26 16.52
CA GLN A 83 3.66 6.57 15.94
C GLN A 83 4.48 6.38 14.66
N LEU A 84 4.03 7.00 13.56
CA LEU A 84 4.79 7.03 12.32
C LEU A 84 5.53 8.34 12.17
N LYS A 85 6.80 8.27 11.76
CA LYS A 85 7.59 9.43 11.36
C LYS A 85 8.17 9.20 9.99
N THR A 86 7.89 10.11 9.07
CA THR A 86 8.51 10.12 7.74
C THR A 86 9.92 10.66 7.86
N ARG A 87 10.89 9.92 7.36
CA ARG A 87 12.31 10.31 7.28
C ARG A 87 12.74 10.27 5.82
N ASP A 88 13.91 10.83 5.53
CA ASP A 88 14.47 10.71 4.19
C ASP A 88 14.88 9.25 3.92
N GLY A 89 14.36 8.67 2.84
CA GLY A 89 14.60 7.28 2.44
C GLY A 89 13.85 6.18 3.21
N TYR A 90 13.16 6.47 4.33
CA TYR A 90 12.43 5.45 5.09
C TYR A 90 11.30 6.01 5.97
N ILE A 91 10.46 5.11 6.48
CA ILE A 91 9.40 5.42 7.46
C ILE A 91 9.74 4.73 8.77
N GLU A 92 9.77 5.50 9.85
CA GLU A 92 10.03 5.02 11.21
C GLU A 92 8.69 4.71 11.89
N LEU A 93 8.58 3.50 12.47
CA LEU A 93 7.46 3.09 13.32
C LEU A 93 7.97 2.97 14.76
N ALA A 94 7.59 3.92 15.61
CA ALA A 94 7.92 3.95 17.03
C ALA A 94 6.69 3.53 17.85
N THR A 95 6.83 2.51 18.71
CA THR A 95 5.70 1.91 19.42
C THR A 95 6.20 1.11 20.60
N ASP A 96 5.40 1.06 21.66
CA ASP A 96 5.57 0.02 22.68
C ASP A 96 4.86 -1.26 22.20
N PHE A 97 5.14 -2.39 22.82
CA PHE A 97 4.47 -3.63 22.45
C PHE A 97 4.20 -4.56 23.61
N VAL A 98 3.10 -5.29 23.51
CA VAL A 98 2.74 -6.38 24.42
C VAL A 98 2.94 -7.69 23.69
N LEU A 99 3.71 -8.58 24.30
CA LEU A 99 4.02 -9.88 23.73
C LEU A 99 2.99 -10.93 24.15
N ASN A 100 2.45 -11.67 23.19
CA ASN A 100 1.66 -12.87 23.46
C ASN A 100 2.60 -14.08 23.54
N GLU A 101 3.07 -14.39 24.76
CA GLU A 101 4.03 -15.47 24.99
C GLU A 101 3.57 -16.82 24.44
N ASN A 102 2.28 -17.14 24.55
CA ASN A 102 1.76 -18.42 24.09
C ASN A 102 1.84 -18.52 22.55
N ALA A 103 1.50 -17.44 21.85
CA ALA A 103 1.60 -17.39 20.39
C ALA A 103 3.07 -17.42 19.94
N LEU A 104 3.97 -16.70 20.62
CA LEU A 104 5.39 -16.70 20.30
C LEU A 104 6.02 -18.09 20.53
N ARG A 105 5.76 -18.72 21.68
CA ARG A 105 6.28 -20.06 22.00
C ARG A 105 5.84 -21.11 21.00
N ARG A 106 4.57 -21.06 20.55
CA ARG A 106 4.07 -21.92 19.48
C ARG A 106 4.83 -21.71 18.18
N LYS A 107 5.02 -20.45 17.75
CA LYS A 107 5.73 -20.10 16.51
C LYS A 107 7.20 -20.50 16.54
N ILE A 108 7.87 -20.35 17.69
CA ILE A 108 9.22 -20.87 17.93
C ILE A 108 9.21 -22.39 17.77
N ARG A 109 8.31 -23.13 18.45
CA ARG A 109 8.24 -24.59 18.32
C ARG A 109 8.01 -25.04 16.87
N GLU A 110 7.12 -24.38 16.13
CA GLU A 110 6.89 -24.66 14.70
C GLU A 110 8.15 -24.41 13.85
N THR A 111 8.85 -23.29 14.08
CA THR A 111 10.05 -22.92 13.32
C THR A 111 11.23 -23.86 13.60
N PHE A 112 11.35 -24.34 14.84
CA PHE A 112 12.44 -25.22 15.27
C PHE A 112 12.08 -26.71 15.22
N ALA A 113 10.84 -27.08 14.86
CA ALA A 113 10.42 -28.48 14.76
C ALA A 113 11.17 -29.26 13.67
N ASP A 114 11.62 -28.56 12.61
CA ASP A 114 12.34 -29.17 11.49
C ASP A 114 13.87 -29.15 11.68
N ILE A 115 14.39 -28.53 12.76
CA ILE A 115 15.82 -28.56 13.04
C ILE A 115 16.15 -29.84 13.82
N HIS A 116 16.54 -30.88 13.08
CA HIS A 116 17.17 -32.07 13.66
C HIS A 116 18.62 -31.72 14.02
N ILE A 117 18.88 -31.48 15.31
CA ILE A 117 20.24 -31.48 15.87
C ILE A 117 20.56 -32.90 16.32
#